data_AF-A0A816G7C9-F1
#
_entry.id   AF-A0A816G7C9-F1
#
_cell.length_a   1.000
_cell.length_b   1.000
_cell.length_c   1.000
_cell.angle_alpha   90.00
_cell.angle_beta   90.00
_cell.angle_gamma   90.00
#
_symmetry.space_group_name_H-M   'P 1'
#
loop_
_entity.id
_entity.type
_entity.pdbx_description
1 polymer ?
#
loop_
_entity_poly.entity_id
_entity_poly.type
_entity_poly.pdbx_seq_one_letter_code
_entity_poly.pdbx_strand_id
1 'polypeptide(L)'
;MSSISCFNACAQIGTEEALNLILKVSSNIPQAFLSDSNLLSSLIDALMKCGNTVYAQSLFETSTMKTLSMYTAMMKGFIINNMADKAIKLFDDIKNPNEVTINLLFNACAQLGTAKELSLVKNVSSNIPKSFHQNPFIQTSLIDALMKCGDTLAAQSLFDTIKARNLFIYGAMMKGFIINNMASKAINIFNQVKNPDRVLYLLFFNACAQMGTEEALNLTKKVSSNIPQVFLSDPNLLSSLLDALAMCSDIKTAQSLFERSKIHTLSIYSVMMKGFIVNDMAPKAIDIFNNIHKDEFQRENNQDKILNLSNKMKNEFSRSDITIYLCLIKALADIGIFSISQSMVQQIPSYYLSDYRIQNSLIINSYGLNGMSMQAVELFRKMPKEFIDESTYIDCLSRAAIFDEAQQLIDQFEHHHMPVWSMYMALLSGARNEKNANLSQNIFDRMKKHFPELKSSLVSASILLSNVYASTGDHEKASNIRMELEKSGAKKKVGLSITEIDGKILQFRAHDQSHHRSTDIYIEADRISQELIEYGHKYDSSWITRPLQPDETIESVLCGHSERLAIAAHFIDNRKPKIIQITKNLRICGDCHRVTKIIAALRQCEIVVRDANRIHHFYTNGQCSCNDYF
;
A
#
# COMPACT_ATOMS: atom_id res chain seq x y z
N MET A 1 30.72 10.89 32.89
CA MET A 1 30.19 10.97 31.52
C MET A 1 29.44 12.28 31.37
N SER A 2 29.65 13.03 30.28
CA SER A 2 28.84 14.22 30.02
C SER A 2 27.39 13.81 29.75
N SER A 3 26.40 14.60 30.15
CA SER A 3 24.97 14.29 29.91
C SER A 3 24.68 14.04 28.43
N ILE A 4 25.37 14.75 27.52
CA ILE A 4 25.32 14.53 26.07
C ILE A 4 25.76 13.10 25.68
N SER A 5 26.87 12.59 26.23
CA SER A 5 27.35 11.23 25.94
C SER A 5 26.35 10.17 26.41
N CYS A 6 25.69 10.40 27.55
CA CYS A 6 24.63 9.53 28.05
C CYS A 6 23.42 9.54 27.12
N PHE A 7 22.95 10.72 26.71
CA PHE A 7 21.82 10.84 25.78
C PHE A 7 22.11 10.21 24.43
N ASN A 8 23.30 10.41 23.86
CA ASN A 8 23.67 9.80 22.58
C ASN A 8 23.74 8.27 22.67
N ALA A 9 24.20 7.71 23.79
CA ALA A 9 24.20 6.27 24.03
C ALA A 9 22.76 5.73 24.17
N CYS A 10 21.92 6.40 24.96
CA CYS A 10 20.51 6.03 25.12
C CYS A 10 19.75 6.12 23.79
N ALA A 11 20.04 7.14 22.98
CA ALA A 11 19.50 7.33 21.65
C ALA A 11 19.88 6.21 20.67
N GLN A 12 21.01 5.53 20.86
CA GLN A 12 21.38 4.36 20.05
C GLN A 12 20.63 3.10 20.49
N ILE A 13 20.31 2.99 21.77
CA ILE A 13 19.61 1.85 22.37
C ILE A 13 18.10 1.92 22.07
N GLY A 14 17.46 3.07 22.34
CA GLY A 14 16.05 3.32 22.01
C GLY A 14 15.03 2.48 22.79
N THR A 15 15.38 1.98 23.98
CA THR A 15 14.50 1.14 24.82
C THR A 15 13.82 1.92 25.94
N GLU A 16 12.87 1.28 26.64
CA GLU A 16 12.20 1.86 27.80
C GLU A 16 13.16 2.07 28.99
N GLU A 17 14.16 1.19 29.18
CA GLU A 17 15.20 1.40 30.18
C GLU A 17 16.07 2.61 29.84
N ALA A 18 16.39 2.79 28.54
CA ALA A 18 17.09 3.97 28.06
C ALA A 18 16.25 5.25 28.31
N LEU A 19 14.93 5.18 28.11
CA LEU A 19 14.03 6.29 28.44
C LEU A 19 14.05 6.65 29.92
N ASN A 20 13.95 5.66 30.81
CA ASN A 20 14.00 5.87 32.26
C ASN A 20 15.31 6.53 32.70
N LEU A 21 16.43 6.11 32.10
CA LEU A 21 17.73 6.73 32.34
C LEU A 21 17.78 8.17 31.81
N ILE A 22 17.25 8.45 30.62
CA ILE A 22 17.15 9.80 30.06
C ILE A 22 16.37 10.71 31.02
N LEU A 23 15.19 10.29 31.48
CA LEU A 23 14.33 11.07 32.37
C LEU A 23 15.00 11.36 33.73
N LYS A 24 15.70 10.37 34.29
CA LYS A 24 16.48 10.52 35.53
C LYS A 24 17.66 11.47 35.36
N VAL A 25 18.35 11.44 34.22
CA VAL A 25 19.46 12.35 33.95
C VAL A 25 18.94 13.76 33.67
N SER A 26 17.86 13.89 32.90
CA SER A 26 17.27 15.20 32.56
C SER A 26 16.70 15.94 33.77
N SER A 27 16.12 15.22 34.75
CA SER A 27 15.60 15.83 35.98
C SER A 27 16.70 16.44 36.87
N ASN A 28 17.95 16.01 36.69
CA ASN A 28 19.12 16.50 37.43
C ASN A 28 19.87 17.63 36.70
N ILE A 29 19.43 18.02 35.49
CA ILE A 29 20.04 19.12 34.75
C ILE A 29 19.44 20.44 35.24
N PRO A 30 20.25 21.38 35.77
CA PRO A 30 19.73 22.69 36.18
C PRO A 30 19.13 23.44 34.98
N GLN A 31 18.01 24.13 35.18
CA GLN A 31 17.29 24.87 34.13
C GLN A 31 18.19 25.81 33.32
N ALA A 32 19.24 26.37 33.95
CA ALA A 32 20.22 27.23 33.30
C ALA A 32 21.01 26.54 32.17
N PHE A 33 21.23 25.22 32.25
CA PHE A 33 21.94 24.45 31.22
C PHE A 33 21.03 23.98 30.07
N LEU A 34 19.70 24.05 30.23
CA LEU A 34 18.75 23.82 29.13
C LEU A 34 18.75 24.96 28.09
N SER A 35 19.51 26.03 28.34
CA SER A 35 19.81 27.08 27.35
C SER A 35 20.92 26.68 26.36
N ASP A 36 21.68 25.61 26.64
CA ASP A 36 22.66 25.05 25.71
C ASP A 36 21.95 24.26 24.60
N SER A 37 22.00 24.81 23.39
CA SER A 37 21.33 24.25 22.21
C SER A 37 21.84 22.86 21.80
N ASN A 38 23.10 22.52 22.10
CA ASN A 38 23.66 21.21 21.79
C ASN A 38 23.16 20.15 22.77
N LEU A 39 23.16 20.47 24.07
CA LEU A 39 22.61 19.59 25.10
C LEU A 39 21.13 19.33 24.85
N LEU A 40 20.36 20.38 24.53
CA LEU A 40 18.94 20.27 24.26
C LEU A 40 18.65 19.47 22.97
N SER A 41 19.44 19.67 21.91
CA SER A 41 19.33 18.89 20.68
C SER A 41 19.60 17.39 20.90
N SER A 42 20.60 17.04 21.71
CA SER A 42 20.90 15.63 22.06
C SER A 42 19.82 15.02 22.95
N LEU A 43 19.28 15.77 23.90
CA LEU A 43 18.16 15.33 24.74
C LEU A 43 16.90 15.06 23.90
N ILE A 44 16.56 15.98 22.98
CA ILE A 44 15.42 15.81 22.07
C ILE A 44 15.61 14.55 21.19
N ASP A 45 16.78 14.37 20.57
CA ASP A 45 17.05 13.18 19.72
C ASP A 45 16.90 11.87 20.53
N ALA A 46 17.38 11.85 21.77
CA ALA A 46 17.26 10.68 22.64
C ALA A 46 15.81 10.39 23.04
N LEU A 47 15.05 11.41 23.47
CA LEU A 47 13.63 11.27 23.83
C LEU A 47 12.78 10.80 22.64
N MET A 48 13.00 11.40 21.47
CA MET A 48 12.28 11.03 20.25
C MET A 48 12.54 9.57 19.86
N LYS A 49 13.80 9.13 19.88
CA LYS A 49 14.14 7.72 19.55
C LYS A 49 13.65 6.71 20.57
N CYS A 50 13.44 7.13 21.82
CA CYS A 50 12.83 6.29 22.86
C CYS A 50 11.29 6.43 22.93
N GLY A 51 10.66 7.10 21.97
CA GLY A 51 9.20 7.18 21.84
C GLY A 51 8.51 8.23 22.71
N ASN A 52 9.22 8.98 23.56
CA ASN A 52 8.62 10.06 24.36
C ASN A 52 8.52 11.37 23.55
N THR A 53 7.66 11.33 22.54
CA THR A 53 7.45 12.43 21.58
C THR A 53 6.85 13.67 22.22
N VAL A 54 5.98 13.51 23.22
CA VAL A 54 5.31 14.63 23.91
C VAL A 54 6.32 15.49 24.66
N TYR A 55 7.21 14.87 25.44
CA TYR A 55 8.17 15.64 26.22
C TYR A 55 9.23 16.29 25.32
N ALA A 56 9.70 15.58 24.30
CA ALA A 56 10.61 16.14 23.30
C ALA A 56 9.99 17.36 22.59
N GLN A 57 8.71 17.29 22.22
CA GLN A 57 8.00 18.40 21.59
C GLN A 57 7.86 19.60 22.54
N SER A 58 7.54 19.36 23.82
CA SER A 58 7.48 20.43 24.83
C SER A 58 8.84 21.14 25.00
N LEU A 59 9.94 20.39 25.05
CA LEU A 59 11.30 20.95 25.12
C LEU A 59 11.67 21.75 23.86
N PHE A 60 11.24 21.27 22.68
CA PHE A 60 11.43 21.98 21.43
C PHE A 60 10.67 23.31 21.39
N GLU A 61 9.40 23.30 21.80
CA GLU A 61 8.52 24.47 21.78
C GLU A 61 9.00 25.55 22.77
N THR A 62 9.38 25.13 23.98
CA THR A 62 9.87 26.02 25.05
C THR A 62 11.27 26.61 24.77
N SER A 63 12.01 26.08 23.80
CA SER A 63 13.31 26.65 23.40
C SER A 63 13.15 28.02 22.75
N THR A 64 13.91 28.99 23.26
CA THR A 64 13.99 30.37 22.76
C THR A 64 14.74 30.47 21.43
N MET A 65 15.68 29.56 21.16
CA MET A 65 16.41 29.47 19.89
C MET A 65 16.34 28.05 19.34
N LYS A 66 15.56 27.86 18.27
CA LYS A 66 15.43 26.58 17.57
C LYS A 66 16.52 26.47 16.51
N THR A 67 17.50 25.60 16.73
CA THR A 67 18.59 25.35 15.78
C THR A 67 18.20 24.30 14.75
N LEU A 68 18.90 24.28 13.61
CA LEU A 68 18.69 23.26 12.56
C LEU A 68 18.90 21.83 13.08
N SER A 69 19.79 21.64 14.06
CA SER A 69 20.01 20.34 14.71
C SER A 69 18.77 19.87 15.49
N MET A 70 18.08 20.78 16.18
CA MET A 70 16.82 20.48 16.87
C MET A 70 15.71 20.13 15.88
N TYR A 71 15.55 20.89 14.79
CA TYR A 71 14.60 20.55 13.73
C TYR A 71 14.90 19.17 13.12
N THR A 72 16.17 18.88 12.85
CA THR A 72 16.61 17.57 12.31
C THR A 72 16.27 16.42 13.27
N ALA A 73 16.54 16.60 14.57
CA ALA A 73 16.23 15.61 15.60
C ALA A 73 14.71 15.36 15.71
N MET A 74 13.90 16.43 15.73
CA MET A 74 12.44 16.34 15.77
C MET A 74 11.88 15.66 14.51
N MET A 75 12.29 16.09 13.32
CA MET A 75 11.83 15.50 12.06
C MET A 75 12.16 14.01 11.98
N LYS A 76 13.42 13.64 12.28
CA LYS A 76 13.86 12.24 12.31
C LYS A 76 13.07 11.43 13.33
N GLY A 77 12.87 12.00 14.51
CA GLY A 77 12.07 11.42 15.57
C GLY A 77 10.63 11.14 15.15
N PHE A 78 9.96 12.10 14.53
CA PHE A 78 8.58 11.94 14.08
C PHE A 78 8.46 10.86 13.00
N ILE A 79 9.42 10.77 12.07
CA ILE A 79 9.47 9.71 11.06
C ILE A 79 9.57 8.32 11.71
N ILE A 80 10.48 8.15 12.67
CA ILE A 80 10.67 6.87 13.40
C ILE A 80 9.41 6.48 14.18
N ASN A 81 8.69 7.44 14.74
CA ASN A 81 7.47 7.22 15.51
C ASN A 81 6.18 7.20 14.66
N ASN A 82 6.28 7.05 13.34
CA ASN A 82 5.13 7.02 12.42
C ASN A 82 4.24 8.27 12.43
N MET A 83 4.80 9.44 12.75
CA MET A 83 4.14 10.75 12.75
C MET A 83 4.68 11.64 11.62
N ALA A 84 4.79 11.10 10.40
CA ALA A 84 5.43 11.76 9.27
C ALA A 84 4.77 13.10 8.88
N ASP A 85 3.47 13.27 9.11
CA ASP A 85 2.75 14.52 8.87
C ASP A 85 3.28 15.68 9.72
N LYS A 86 3.64 15.41 10.98
CA LYS A 86 4.27 16.40 11.88
C LYS A 86 5.68 16.75 11.43
N ALA A 87 6.44 15.78 10.90
CA ALA A 87 7.77 16.03 10.35
C ALA A 87 7.71 16.96 9.13
N ILE A 88 6.72 16.78 8.25
CA ILE A 88 6.51 17.65 7.08
C ILE A 88 6.13 19.07 7.52
N LYS A 89 5.20 19.21 8.47
CA LYS A 89 4.82 20.53 9.02
C LYS A 89 6.02 21.28 9.61
N LEU A 90 6.89 20.58 10.35
CA LEU A 90 8.10 21.20 10.89
C LEU A 90 9.10 21.65 9.81
N PHE A 91 9.09 21.03 8.64
CA PHE A 91 9.98 21.44 7.55
C PHE A 91 9.59 22.82 7.00
N ASP A 92 8.30 23.18 7.03
CA ASP A 92 7.82 24.48 6.55
C ASP A 92 8.41 25.66 7.35
N ASP A 93 8.79 25.43 8.61
CA ASP A 93 9.45 26.43 9.46
C ASP A 93 10.94 26.63 9.15
N ILE A 94 11.55 25.74 8.34
CA ILE A 94 12.99 25.76 8.04
C ILE A 94 13.26 26.68 6.85
N LYS A 95 13.75 27.90 7.12
CA LYS A 95 14.09 28.89 6.08
C LYS A 95 15.20 28.44 5.12
N ASN A 96 16.24 27.78 5.65
CA ASN A 96 17.43 27.37 4.88
C ASN A 96 17.66 25.85 5.06
N PRO A 97 16.93 25.01 4.32
CA PRO A 97 17.08 23.57 4.44
C PRO A 97 18.44 23.09 3.90
N ASN A 98 19.02 22.09 4.55
CA ASN A 98 20.27 21.46 4.12
C ASN A 98 20.01 20.07 3.55
N GLU A 99 21.07 19.38 3.12
CA GLU A 99 20.98 18.03 2.54
C GLU A 99 20.28 17.02 3.47
N VAL A 100 20.50 17.14 4.78
CA VAL A 100 19.93 16.24 5.78
C VAL A 100 18.42 16.49 5.96
N THR A 101 17.99 17.74 6.08
CA THR A 101 16.56 18.06 6.27
C THR A 101 15.74 17.77 5.02
N ILE A 102 16.29 18.01 3.82
CA ILE A 102 15.65 17.62 2.55
C ILE A 102 15.50 16.10 2.45
N ASN A 103 16.54 15.34 2.79
CA ASN A 103 16.48 13.88 2.84
C ASN A 103 15.41 13.39 3.85
N LEU A 104 15.32 14.01 5.04
CA LEU A 104 14.27 13.68 6.01
C LEU A 104 12.86 14.02 5.49
N LEU A 105 12.69 15.16 4.81
CA LEU A 105 11.42 15.50 4.18
C LEU A 105 11.01 14.43 3.15
N PHE A 106 11.91 14.01 2.28
CA PHE A 106 11.61 12.96 1.30
C PHE A 106 11.26 11.64 1.97
N ASN A 107 11.95 11.25 3.04
CA ASN A 107 11.59 10.06 3.80
C ASN A 107 10.19 10.17 4.43
N ALA A 108 9.82 11.33 5.00
CA ALA A 108 8.48 11.58 5.54
C ALA A 108 7.41 11.51 4.44
N CYS A 109 7.65 12.15 3.30
CA CYS A 109 6.76 12.06 2.12
C CYS A 109 6.61 10.62 1.63
N ALA A 110 7.71 9.86 1.57
CA ALA A 110 7.73 8.47 1.16
C ALA A 110 6.92 7.57 2.13
N GLN A 111 6.92 7.88 3.43
CA GLN A 111 6.16 7.15 4.44
C GLN A 111 4.64 7.37 4.31
N LEU A 112 4.21 8.58 3.91
CA LEU A 112 2.79 8.88 3.65
C LEU A 112 2.31 8.41 2.26
N GLY A 113 3.16 8.58 1.23
CA GLY A 113 2.91 8.03 -0.11
C GLY A 113 1.68 8.58 -0.84
N THR A 114 1.17 9.77 -0.49
CA THR A 114 -0.06 10.31 -1.10
C THR A 114 0.21 11.27 -2.27
N ALA A 115 -0.84 11.60 -3.03
CA ALA A 115 -0.76 12.58 -4.11
C ALA A 115 -0.43 14.01 -3.63
N LYS A 116 -0.76 14.34 -2.36
CA LYS A 116 -0.38 15.61 -1.74
C LYS A 116 1.13 15.68 -1.59
N GLU A 117 1.71 14.65 -0.98
CA GLU A 117 3.16 14.55 -0.77
C GLU A 117 3.91 14.43 -2.10
N LEU A 118 3.34 13.79 -3.13
CA LEU A 118 3.94 13.80 -4.47
C LEU A 118 4.15 15.23 -5.01
N SER A 119 3.16 16.10 -4.82
CA SER A 119 3.22 17.48 -5.27
C SER A 119 4.30 18.26 -4.52
N LEU A 120 4.43 18.02 -3.22
CA LEU A 120 5.48 18.59 -2.39
C LEU A 120 6.88 18.09 -2.80
N VAL A 121 7.05 16.77 -2.99
CA VAL A 121 8.29 16.15 -3.44
C VAL A 121 8.77 16.78 -4.75
N LYS A 122 7.86 16.95 -5.73
CA LYS A 122 8.18 17.58 -7.01
C LYS A 122 8.59 19.04 -6.85
N ASN A 123 7.83 19.83 -6.10
CA ASN A 123 8.15 21.24 -5.86
C ASN A 123 9.53 21.40 -5.21
N VAL A 124 9.79 20.65 -4.12
CA VAL A 124 11.08 20.71 -3.44
C VAL A 124 12.19 20.24 -4.39
N SER A 125 12.00 19.13 -5.11
CA SER A 125 13.02 18.60 -6.04
C SER A 125 13.41 19.59 -7.14
N SER A 126 12.48 20.40 -7.66
CA SER A 126 12.78 21.42 -8.67
C SER A 126 13.58 22.61 -8.13
N ASN A 127 13.56 22.81 -6.81
CA ASN A 127 14.20 23.94 -6.13
C ASN A 127 15.44 23.52 -5.33
N ILE A 128 15.89 22.26 -5.44
CA ILE A 128 17.11 21.80 -4.77
C ILE A 128 18.34 22.55 -5.33
N PRO A 129 19.26 23.02 -4.47
CA PRO A 129 20.53 23.56 -4.93
C PRO A 129 21.30 22.58 -5.82
N LYS A 130 21.86 23.05 -6.94
CA LYS A 130 22.63 22.20 -7.88
C LYS A 130 23.76 21.43 -7.20
N SER A 131 24.35 21.98 -6.14
CA SER A 131 25.38 21.32 -5.32
C SER A 131 24.91 20.00 -4.72
N PHE A 132 23.61 19.86 -4.44
CA PHE A 132 23.03 18.71 -3.77
C PHE A 132 22.60 17.62 -4.78
N HIS A 133 22.53 17.93 -6.08
CA HIS A 133 22.03 17.00 -7.10
C HIS A 133 22.86 15.72 -7.23
N GLN A 134 24.16 15.77 -6.90
CA GLN A 134 25.06 14.62 -6.93
C GLN A 134 25.16 13.89 -5.58
N ASN A 135 24.42 14.34 -4.55
CA ASN A 135 24.43 13.66 -3.26
C ASN A 135 23.64 12.34 -3.36
N PRO A 136 24.25 11.17 -3.11
CA PRO A 136 23.60 9.88 -3.25
C PRO A 136 22.45 9.66 -2.25
N PHE A 137 22.48 10.28 -1.07
CA PHE A 137 21.39 10.19 -0.09
C PHE A 137 20.14 10.93 -0.56
N ILE A 138 20.31 12.12 -1.16
CA ILE A 138 19.20 12.89 -1.74
C ILE A 138 18.64 12.16 -2.98
N GLN A 139 19.51 11.67 -3.86
CA GLN A 139 19.09 10.90 -5.03
C GLN A 139 18.30 9.65 -4.62
N THR A 140 18.78 8.88 -3.64
CA THR A 140 18.12 7.66 -3.16
C THR A 140 16.77 7.98 -2.50
N SER A 141 16.72 8.96 -1.60
CA SER A 141 15.47 9.32 -0.89
C SER A 141 14.43 9.96 -1.81
N LEU A 142 14.87 10.75 -2.80
CA LEU A 142 13.98 11.30 -3.83
C LEU A 142 13.40 10.19 -4.71
N ILE A 143 14.20 9.21 -5.12
CA ILE A 143 13.70 8.03 -5.84
C ILE A 143 12.68 7.27 -4.98
N ASP A 144 13.00 6.96 -3.71
CA ASP A 144 12.07 6.23 -2.83
C ASP A 144 10.76 6.99 -2.63
N ALA A 145 10.82 8.32 -2.45
CA ALA A 145 9.64 9.17 -2.32
C ALA A 145 8.80 9.20 -3.61
N LEU A 146 9.41 9.38 -4.78
CA LEU A 146 8.70 9.36 -6.06
C LEU A 146 8.03 8.00 -6.31
N MET A 147 8.75 6.91 -6.05
CA MET A 147 8.23 5.55 -6.22
C MET A 147 7.05 5.27 -5.28
N LYS A 148 7.17 5.58 -3.98
CA LYS A 148 6.09 5.33 -3.02
C LYS A 148 4.89 6.25 -3.20
N CYS A 149 5.10 7.46 -3.69
CA CYS A 149 4.03 8.36 -4.11
C CYS A 149 3.42 8.01 -5.49
N GLY A 150 3.94 6.98 -6.16
CA GLY A 150 3.38 6.42 -7.39
C GLY A 150 3.86 7.05 -8.70
N ASP A 151 4.84 7.97 -8.69
CA ASP A 151 5.43 8.53 -9.91
C ASP A 151 6.70 7.76 -10.33
N THR A 152 6.47 6.54 -10.81
CA THR A 152 7.53 5.62 -11.25
C THR A 152 8.33 6.15 -12.44
N LEU A 153 7.75 7.04 -13.24
CA LEU A 153 8.38 7.61 -14.42
C LEU A 153 9.39 8.69 -14.06
N ALA A 154 9.02 9.61 -13.17
CA ALA A 154 9.95 10.61 -12.66
C ALA A 154 11.13 9.94 -11.94
N ALA A 155 10.86 8.88 -11.18
CA ALA A 155 11.90 8.08 -10.53
C ALA A 155 12.83 7.39 -11.54
N GLN A 156 12.29 6.77 -12.59
CA GLN A 156 13.09 6.15 -13.65
C GLN A 156 13.94 7.18 -14.41
N SER A 157 13.36 8.33 -14.78
CA SER A 157 14.08 9.41 -15.43
C SER A 157 15.25 9.91 -14.58
N LEU A 158 15.01 10.15 -13.28
CA LEU A 158 16.07 10.50 -12.35
C LEU A 158 17.13 9.40 -12.26
N PHE A 159 16.72 8.14 -12.12
CA PHE A 159 17.64 7.00 -12.11
C PHE A 159 18.53 6.96 -13.35
N ASP A 160 17.97 7.20 -14.54
CA ASP A 160 18.71 7.17 -15.81
C ASP A 160 19.77 8.29 -15.89
N THR A 161 19.54 9.44 -15.25
CA THR A 161 20.51 10.55 -15.19
C THR A 161 21.71 10.29 -14.27
N ILE A 162 21.60 9.37 -13.31
CA ILE A 162 22.65 9.10 -12.33
C ILE A 162 23.73 8.21 -12.94
N LYS A 163 24.92 8.75 -13.21
CA LYS A 163 26.02 7.99 -13.83
C LYS A 163 26.65 6.96 -12.90
N ALA A 164 26.93 7.33 -11.64
CA ALA A 164 27.59 6.48 -10.65
C ALA A 164 26.58 5.97 -9.62
N ARG A 165 25.85 4.91 -9.96
CA ARG A 165 24.81 4.33 -9.10
C ARG A 165 25.43 3.38 -8.07
N ASN A 166 25.06 3.56 -6.81
CA ASN A 166 25.40 2.63 -5.73
C ASN A 166 24.26 1.62 -5.49
N LEU A 167 24.51 0.58 -4.68
CA LEU A 167 23.52 -0.47 -4.39
C LEU A 167 22.24 0.08 -3.74
N PHE A 168 22.32 1.17 -2.97
CA PHE A 168 21.15 1.81 -2.35
C PHE A 168 20.18 2.39 -3.40
N ILE A 169 20.69 3.02 -4.45
CA ILE A 169 19.88 3.57 -5.56
C ILE A 169 19.18 2.43 -6.33
N TYR A 170 19.92 1.35 -6.64
CA TYR A 170 19.34 0.14 -7.23
C TYR A 170 18.25 -0.46 -6.33
N GLY A 171 18.51 -0.57 -5.03
CA GLY A 171 17.56 -1.09 -4.05
C GLY A 171 16.30 -0.25 -3.93
N ALA A 172 16.41 1.08 -3.93
CA ALA A 172 15.27 2.00 -3.92
C ALA A 172 14.39 1.82 -5.17
N MET A 173 15.01 1.72 -6.36
CA MET A 173 14.27 1.44 -7.60
C MET A 173 13.58 0.07 -7.59
N MET A 174 14.31 -0.99 -7.23
CA MET A 174 13.74 -2.34 -7.17
C MET A 174 12.58 -2.41 -6.19
N LYS A 175 12.77 -1.90 -4.96
CA LYS A 175 11.72 -1.85 -3.94
C LYS A 175 10.53 -1.03 -4.42
N GLY A 176 10.79 0.12 -5.03
CA GLY A 176 9.75 0.96 -5.61
C GLY A 176 8.95 0.22 -6.67
N PHE A 177 9.59 -0.51 -7.57
CA PHE A 177 8.90 -1.26 -8.63
C PHE A 177 8.06 -2.40 -8.07
N ILE A 178 8.58 -3.12 -7.07
CA ILE A 178 7.84 -4.16 -6.34
C ILE A 178 6.58 -3.56 -5.69
N ILE A 179 6.74 -2.45 -4.96
CA ILE A 179 5.61 -1.73 -4.32
C ILE A 179 4.60 -1.25 -5.37
N ASN A 180 5.03 -0.99 -6.61
CA ASN A 180 4.19 -0.56 -7.73
C ASN A 180 3.69 -1.72 -8.64
N ASN A 181 3.90 -2.99 -8.25
CA ASN A 181 3.56 -4.19 -9.04
C ASN A 181 4.20 -4.27 -10.43
N MET A 182 5.37 -3.68 -10.59
CA MET A 182 6.17 -3.75 -11.81
C MET A 182 7.37 -4.67 -11.59
N ALA A 183 7.10 -5.89 -11.13
CA ALA A 183 8.13 -6.83 -10.69
C ALA A 183 9.14 -7.19 -11.81
N SER A 184 8.68 -7.26 -13.07
CA SER A 184 9.54 -7.43 -14.25
C SER A 184 10.61 -6.34 -14.35
N LYS A 185 10.25 -5.07 -14.09
CA LYS A 185 11.22 -3.97 -14.06
C LYS A 185 12.19 -4.09 -12.90
N ALA A 186 11.73 -4.51 -11.72
CA ALA A 186 12.62 -4.76 -10.58
C ALA A 186 13.70 -5.81 -10.93
N ILE A 187 13.30 -6.88 -11.62
CA ILE A 187 14.23 -7.91 -12.14
C ILE A 187 15.20 -7.32 -13.18
N ASN A 188 14.70 -6.49 -14.10
CA ASN A 188 15.56 -5.82 -15.09
C ASN A 188 16.61 -4.92 -14.43
N ILE A 189 16.23 -4.18 -13.38
CA ILE A 189 17.15 -3.36 -12.59
C ILE A 189 18.19 -4.24 -11.87
N PHE A 190 17.78 -5.38 -11.29
CA PHE A 190 18.71 -6.34 -10.68
C PHE A 190 19.76 -6.86 -11.67
N ASN A 191 19.34 -7.20 -12.89
CA ASN A 191 20.23 -7.73 -13.92
C ASN A 191 21.28 -6.72 -14.40
N GLN A 192 21.13 -5.43 -14.10
CA GLN A 192 22.16 -4.40 -14.37
C GLN A 192 23.28 -4.41 -13.33
N VAL A 193 23.11 -5.08 -12.20
CA VAL A 193 24.06 -5.09 -11.08
C VAL A 193 25.00 -6.29 -11.19
N LYS A 194 26.31 -6.04 -11.28
CA LYS A 194 27.31 -7.12 -11.37
C LYS A 194 27.52 -7.86 -10.05
N ASN A 195 27.56 -7.14 -8.94
CA ASN A 195 27.84 -7.67 -7.61
C ASN A 195 26.73 -7.26 -6.63
N PRO A 196 25.55 -7.90 -6.71
CA PRO A 196 24.44 -7.60 -5.82
C PRO A 196 24.77 -8.00 -4.38
N ASP A 197 24.32 -7.19 -3.42
CA ASP A 197 24.38 -7.52 -2.00
C ASP A 197 23.15 -8.34 -1.57
N ARG A 198 23.15 -8.72 -0.30
CA ARG A 198 22.05 -9.46 0.35
C ARG A 198 20.68 -8.78 0.16
N VAL A 199 20.64 -7.45 0.19
CA VAL A 199 19.39 -6.67 0.07
C VAL A 199 18.84 -6.77 -1.34
N LEU A 200 19.69 -6.65 -2.37
CA LEU A 200 19.26 -6.77 -3.76
C LEU A 200 18.79 -8.20 -4.10
N TYR A 201 19.45 -9.24 -3.57
CA TYR A 201 18.95 -10.62 -3.74
C TYR A 201 17.57 -10.81 -3.10
N LEU A 202 17.36 -10.27 -1.90
CA LEU A 202 16.05 -10.31 -1.23
C LEU A 202 14.98 -9.62 -2.08
N LEU A 203 15.26 -8.42 -2.60
CA LEU A 203 14.33 -7.69 -3.46
C LEU A 203 14.07 -8.44 -4.77
N PHE A 204 15.07 -9.08 -5.34
CA PHE A 204 14.90 -9.92 -6.53
C PHE A 204 13.94 -11.08 -6.28
N PHE A 205 14.11 -11.82 -5.19
CA PHE A 205 13.20 -12.92 -4.86
C PHE A 205 11.79 -12.43 -4.53
N ASN A 206 11.64 -11.29 -3.85
CA ASN A 206 10.33 -10.67 -3.67
C ASN A 206 9.66 -10.31 -5.02
N ALA A 207 10.42 -9.81 -5.99
CA ALA A 207 9.91 -9.55 -7.33
C ALA A 207 9.49 -10.85 -8.04
N CYS A 208 10.29 -11.92 -7.94
CA CYS A 208 9.93 -13.22 -8.50
C CYS A 208 8.65 -13.78 -7.85
N ALA A 209 8.53 -13.70 -6.52
CA ALA A 209 7.35 -14.14 -5.78
C ALA A 209 6.10 -13.37 -6.21
N GLN A 210 6.23 -12.06 -6.46
CA GLN A 210 5.15 -11.22 -6.96
C GLN A 210 4.76 -11.51 -8.41
N MET A 211 5.71 -11.96 -9.24
CA MET A 211 5.43 -12.37 -10.62
C MET A 211 4.72 -13.73 -10.67
N GLY A 212 5.16 -14.71 -9.87
CA GLY A 212 4.52 -16.02 -9.79
C GLY A 212 4.54 -16.84 -11.09
N THR A 213 5.40 -16.51 -12.07
CA THR A 213 5.43 -17.16 -13.39
C THR A 213 6.51 -18.24 -13.51
N GLU A 214 6.39 -19.10 -14.52
CA GLU A 214 7.42 -20.09 -14.86
C GLU A 214 8.76 -19.42 -15.23
N GLU A 215 8.72 -18.25 -15.89
CA GLU A 215 9.91 -17.43 -16.15
C GLU A 215 10.59 -17.00 -14.84
N ALA A 216 9.80 -16.49 -13.89
CA ALA A 216 10.29 -16.10 -12.57
C ALA A 216 10.87 -17.29 -11.79
N LEU A 217 10.30 -18.49 -11.95
CA LEU A 217 10.86 -19.72 -11.37
C LEU A 217 12.23 -20.05 -11.95
N ASN A 218 12.38 -20.00 -13.27
CA ASN A 218 13.65 -20.28 -13.94
C ASN A 218 14.74 -19.29 -13.51
N LEU A 219 14.39 -18.02 -13.41
CA LEU A 219 15.27 -16.97 -12.90
C LEU A 219 15.63 -17.21 -11.42
N THR A 220 14.66 -17.55 -10.58
CA THR A 220 14.86 -17.87 -9.15
C THR A 220 15.85 -19.02 -8.98
N LYS A 221 15.69 -20.12 -9.74
CA LYS A 221 16.61 -21.27 -9.72
C LYS A 221 18.02 -20.91 -10.20
N LYS A 222 18.13 -20.12 -11.26
CA LYS A 222 19.41 -19.66 -11.80
C LYS A 222 20.16 -18.75 -10.82
N VAL A 223 19.46 -17.86 -10.12
CA VAL A 223 20.09 -16.92 -9.18
C VAL A 223 20.41 -17.61 -7.85
N SER A 224 19.52 -18.47 -7.35
CA SER A 224 19.74 -19.22 -6.10
C SER A 224 20.89 -20.23 -6.17
N SER A 225 21.25 -20.75 -7.34
CA SER A 225 22.44 -21.61 -7.48
C SER A 225 23.76 -20.85 -7.36
N ASN A 226 23.75 -19.53 -7.60
CA ASN A 226 24.94 -18.67 -7.61
C ASN A 226 25.04 -17.76 -6.38
N ILE A 227 24.12 -17.88 -5.43
CA ILE A 227 24.14 -17.05 -4.22
C ILE A 227 25.25 -17.50 -3.27
N PRO A 228 26.01 -16.57 -2.65
CA PRO A 228 26.97 -16.93 -1.62
C PRO A 228 26.27 -17.66 -0.46
N GLN A 229 26.76 -18.86 -0.10
CA GLN A 229 26.15 -19.70 0.95
C GLN A 229 26.01 -18.97 2.30
N VAL A 230 26.94 -18.06 2.60
CA VAL A 230 26.87 -17.20 3.81
C VAL A 230 25.57 -16.39 3.86
N PHE A 231 25.03 -15.97 2.71
CA PHE A 231 23.80 -15.19 2.65
C PHE A 231 22.55 -16.04 2.93
N LEU A 232 22.58 -17.35 2.67
CA LEU A 232 21.47 -18.25 3.03
C LEU A 232 21.34 -18.48 4.54
N SER A 233 22.32 -18.02 5.33
CA SER A 233 22.20 -17.95 6.79
C SER A 233 21.41 -16.72 7.27
N ASP A 234 21.01 -15.80 6.38
CA ASP A 234 20.09 -14.71 6.72
C ASP A 234 18.63 -15.19 6.65
N PRO A 235 17.87 -15.15 7.75
CA PRO A 235 16.47 -15.55 7.76
C PRO A 235 15.60 -14.79 6.76
N ASN A 236 15.87 -13.49 6.54
CA ASN A 236 15.05 -12.66 5.66
C ASN A 236 15.22 -13.06 4.19
N LEU A 237 16.47 -13.31 3.79
CA LEU A 237 16.78 -13.77 2.44
C LEU A 237 16.24 -15.18 2.20
N LEU A 238 16.43 -16.11 3.15
CA LEU A 238 15.87 -17.46 3.06
C LEU A 238 14.34 -17.41 2.94
N SER A 239 13.69 -16.59 3.76
CA SER A 239 12.24 -16.36 3.69
C SER A 239 11.81 -15.86 2.31
N SER A 240 12.52 -14.90 1.71
CA SER A 240 12.18 -14.39 0.37
C SER A 240 12.36 -15.43 -0.74
N LEU A 241 13.40 -16.26 -0.66
CA LEU A 241 13.65 -17.34 -1.62
C LEU A 241 12.57 -18.43 -1.54
N LEU A 242 12.18 -18.82 -0.32
CA LEU A 242 11.09 -19.77 -0.10
C LEU A 242 9.77 -19.24 -0.66
N ASP A 243 9.46 -17.94 -0.45
CA ASP A 243 8.25 -17.32 -1.00
C ASP A 243 8.30 -17.30 -2.53
N ALA A 244 9.44 -16.95 -3.12
CA ALA A 244 9.61 -16.97 -4.58
C ALA A 244 9.36 -18.36 -5.18
N LEU A 245 9.95 -19.41 -4.59
CA LEU A 245 9.74 -20.79 -5.05
C LEU A 245 8.29 -21.23 -4.90
N ALA A 246 7.69 -20.96 -3.74
CA ALA A 246 6.31 -21.36 -3.46
C ALA A 246 5.29 -20.62 -4.33
N MET A 247 5.44 -19.30 -4.49
CA MET A 247 4.53 -18.50 -5.33
C MET A 247 4.68 -18.80 -6.82
N CYS A 248 5.84 -19.29 -7.28
CA CYS A 248 6.04 -19.77 -8.65
C CYS A 248 5.73 -21.28 -8.80
N SER A 249 4.89 -21.84 -7.93
CA SER A 249 4.40 -23.23 -7.96
C SER A 249 5.44 -24.35 -7.78
N ASP A 250 6.64 -24.05 -7.26
CA ASP A 250 7.65 -25.05 -6.88
C ASP A 250 7.71 -25.25 -5.35
N ILE A 251 6.55 -25.58 -4.78
CA ILE A 251 6.40 -25.83 -3.36
C ILE A 251 7.24 -27.02 -2.87
N LYS A 252 7.57 -27.98 -3.74
CA LYS A 252 8.39 -29.15 -3.40
C LYS A 252 9.83 -28.74 -3.09
N THR A 253 10.43 -27.89 -3.92
CA THR A 253 11.78 -27.38 -3.68
C THR A 253 11.80 -26.46 -2.47
N ALA A 254 10.79 -25.59 -2.32
CA ALA A 254 10.64 -24.75 -1.13
C ALA A 254 10.56 -25.60 0.16
N GLN A 255 9.72 -26.63 0.19
CA GLN A 255 9.59 -27.55 1.31
C GLN A 255 10.93 -28.24 1.63
N SER A 256 11.62 -28.77 0.62
CA SER A 256 12.92 -29.43 0.84
C SER A 256 13.98 -28.47 1.38
N LEU A 257 14.00 -27.21 0.92
CA LEU A 257 14.94 -26.20 1.41
C LEU A 257 14.61 -25.79 2.85
N PHE A 258 13.34 -25.62 3.16
CA PHE A 258 12.85 -25.34 4.51
C PHE A 258 13.28 -26.45 5.49
N GLU A 259 13.01 -27.72 5.18
CA GLU A 259 13.35 -28.88 6.03
C GLU A 259 14.87 -29.06 6.23
N ARG A 260 15.70 -28.63 5.27
CA ARG A 260 17.16 -28.69 5.38
C ARG A 260 17.76 -27.49 6.10
N SER A 261 17.02 -26.40 6.22
CA SER A 261 17.51 -25.20 6.87
C SER A 261 17.62 -25.43 8.38
N LYS A 262 18.61 -24.81 9.02
CA LYS A 262 18.72 -24.79 10.49
C LYS A 262 18.02 -23.57 11.12
N ILE A 263 17.39 -22.75 10.30
CA ILE A 263 16.89 -21.42 10.67
C ILE A 263 15.39 -21.42 10.41
N HIS A 264 14.63 -21.50 11.49
CA HIS A 264 13.17 -21.44 11.44
C HIS A 264 12.69 -20.23 12.24
N THR A 265 12.52 -19.11 11.56
CA THR A 265 11.91 -17.90 12.14
C THR A 265 10.42 -17.84 11.85
N LEU A 266 9.68 -17.01 12.61
CA LEU A 266 8.25 -16.77 12.37
C LEU A 266 7.96 -16.37 10.91
N SER A 267 8.84 -15.56 10.31
CA SER A 267 8.72 -15.15 8.90
C SER A 267 8.79 -16.33 7.93
N ILE A 268 9.70 -17.27 8.17
CA ILE A 268 9.88 -18.47 7.34
C ILE A 268 8.66 -19.38 7.45
N TYR A 269 8.15 -19.62 8.66
CA TYR A 269 6.92 -20.40 8.86
C TYR A 269 5.72 -19.74 8.17
N SER A 270 5.57 -18.42 8.31
CA SER A 270 4.51 -17.66 7.64
C SER A 270 4.57 -17.81 6.11
N VAL A 271 5.76 -17.72 5.53
CA VAL A 271 5.96 -17.89 4.08
C VAL A 271 5.61 -19.31 3.64
N MET A 272 6.04 -20.34 4.37
CA MET A 272 5.76 -21.72 4.00
C MET A 272 4.27 -22.07 4.10
N MET A 273 3.58 -21.58 5.13
CA MET A 273 2.12 -21.74 5.24
C MET A 273 1.41 -21.07 4.08
N LYS A 274 1.73 -19.79 3.79
CA LYS A 274 1.20 -19.07 2.62
C LYS A 274 1.49 -19.84 1.32
N GLY A 275 2.70 -20.36 1.18
CA GLY A 275 3.14 -21.17 0.05
C GLY A 275 2.28 -22.42 -0.14
N PHE A 276 2.07 -23.21 0.91
CA PHE A 276 1.21 -24.39 0.84
C PHE A 276 -0.23 -24.04 0.50
N ILE A 277 -0.75 -22.95 1.05
CA ILE A 277 -2.11 -22.48 0.80
C ILE A 277 -2.31 -22.12 -0.68
N VAL A 278 -1.39 -21.33 -1.26
CA VAL A 278 -1.41 -20.94 -2.69
C VAL A 278 -1.25 -22.13 -3.62
N ASN A 279 -0.63 -23.23 -3.15
CA ASN A 279 -0.45 -24.46 -3.92
C ASN A 279 -1.52 -25.53 -3.58
N ASP A 280 -2.68 -25.12 -3.05
CA ASP A 280 -3.82 -26.00 -2.71
C ASP A 280 -3.48 -27.13 -1.70
N MET A 281 -2.47 -26.92 -0.85
CA MET A 281 -2.01 -27.85 0.18
C MET A 281 -2.37 -27.36 1.59
N ALA A 282 -3.59 -26.83 1.79
CA ALA A 282 -4.03 -26.28 3.09
C ALA A 282 -3.78 -27.21 4.31
N PRO A 283 -3.96 -28.55 4.23
CA PRO A 283 -3.63 -29.45 5.33
C PRO A 283 -2.16 -29.36 5.77
N LYS A 284 -1.21 -29.22 4.83
CA LYS A 284 0.21 -29.08 5.16
C LYS A 284 0.53 -27.73 5.82
N ALA A 285 -0.20 -26.67 5.47
CA ALA A 285 -0.05 -25.37 6.15
C ALA A 285 -0.48 -25.47 7.62
N ILE A 286 -1.59 -26.17 7.87
CA ILE A 286 -2.08 -26.46 9.23
C ILE A 286 -1.08 -27.37 9.97
N ASP A 287 -0.49 -28.36 9.30
CA ASP A 287 0.53 -29.22 9.89
C ASP A 287 1.77 -28.42 10.29
N ILE A 288 2.27 -27.50 9.45
CA ILE A 288 3.35 -26.59 9.83
C ILE A 288 2.96 -25.81 11.08
N PHE A 289 1.79 -25.17 11.10
CA PHE A 289 1.32 -24.41 12.26
C PHE A 289 1.33 -25.24 13.54
N ASN A 290 0.79 -26.47 13.47
CA ASN A 290 0.72 -27.39 14.61
C ASN A 290 2.11 -27.91 15.05
N ASN A 291 3.07 -27.95 14.14
CA ASN A 291 4.42 -28.47 14.39
C ASN A 291 5.41 -27.40 14.84
N ILE A 292 5.09 -26.10 14.79
CA ILE A 292 5.95 -25.01 15.32
C ILE A 292 6.33 -25.26 16.78
N HIS A 293 5.39 -25.80 17.57
CA HIS A 293 5.65 -26.19 18.96
C HIS A 293 6.48 -27.48 19.13
N LYS A 294 6.59 -28.34 18.11
CA LYS A 294 7.39 -29.57 18.16
C LYS A 294 8.88 -29.33 17.92
N ASP A 295 9.21 -28.33 17.11
CA ASP A 295 10.61 -27.96 16.85
C ASP A 295 11.20 -27.13 18.01
N GLU A 296 10.36 -26.50 18.84
CA GLU A 296 10.78 -25.93 20.14
C GLU A 296 10.76 -26.96 21.29
N PHE A 297 9.89 -27.98 21.25
CA PHE A 297 9.83 -29.04 22.28
C PHE A 297 9.49 -30.42 21.68
N GLN A 298 10.45 -31.34 21.69
CA GLN A 298 10.27 -32.70 21.15
C GLN A 298 9.26 -33.56 21.95
N ARG A 299 8.58 -34.45 21.19
CA ARG A 299 7.83 -35.70 21.54
C ARG A 299 6.36 -35.56 21.99
N GLU A 300 5.46 -36.05 21.13
CA GLU A 300 4.47 -37.12 21.39
C GLU A 300 3.43 -37.22 20.25
N ASN A 301 2.68 -38.32 20.18
CA ASN A 301 2.01 -38.84 18.99
C ASN A 301 0.71 -38.14 18.56
N ASN A 302 0.37 -38.37 17.30
CA ASN A 302 -0.73 -37.78 16.54
C ASN A 302 -1.98 -38.67 16.59
N GLN A 303 -3.04 -38.21 17.27
CA GLN A 303 -4.44 -38.27 16.82
C GLN A 303 -5.38 -37.62 17.85
N ASP A 304 -5.03 -37.62 19.14
CA ASP A 304 -5.67 -36.78 20.18
C ASP A 304 -5.24 -35.29 20.12
N LYS A 305 -4.35 -34.93 19.19
CA LYS A 305 -3.72 -33.61 19.09
C LYS A 305 -4.59 -32.51 18.53
N ILE A 306 -5.54 -32.80 17.66
CA ILE A 306 -6.41 -31.78 17.06
C ILE A 306 -7.47 -31.32 18.07
N LEU A 307 -7.99 -32.25 18.89
CA LEU A 307 -8.93 -31.93 19.97
C LEU A 307 -8.21 -31.35 21.20
N ASN A 308 -6.98 -31.79 21.50
CA ASN A 308 -6.14 -31.17 22.53
C ASN A 308 -5.54 -29.81 22.13
N LEU A 309 -5.35 -29.51 20.84
CA LEU A 309 -4.97 -28.16 20.41
C LEU A 309 -6.12 -27.19 20.69
N SER A 310 -7.35 -27.54 20.34
CA SER A 310 -8.55 -26.75 20.69
C SER A 310 -8.64 -26.45 22.19
N ASN A 311 -8.24 -27.39 23.04
CA ASN A 311 -8.21 -27.23 24.49
C ASN A 311 -6.95 -26.49 25.00
N LYS A 312 -5.79 -26.58 24.34
CA LYS A 312 -4.57 -25.81 24.67
C LYS A 312 -4.64 -24.35 24.22
N MET A 313 -5.36 -24.05 23.14
CA MET A 313 -5.60 -22.68 22.63
C MET A 313 -6.34 -21.76 23.63
N LYS A 314 -6.96 -22.33 24.68
CA LYS A 314 -7.67 -21.56 25.69
C LYS A 314 -6.77 -20.90 26.73
N ASN A 315 -5.54 -21.39 26.97
CA ASN A 315 -4.82 -20.99 28.20
C ASN A 315 -3.40 -20.43 28.05
N GLU A 316 -2.59 -20.71 27.01
CA GLU A 316 -1.23 -20.13 26.93
C GLU A 316 -0.73 -20.02 25.47
N PHE A 317 -0.94 -18.87 24.80
CA PHE A 317 -0.17 -18.55 23.58
C PHE A 317 1.02 -17.66 23.96
N SER A 318 2.21 -17.98 23.42
CA SER A 318 3.31 -17.01 23.40
C SER A 318 3.01 -15.90 22.39
N ARG A 319 3.70 -14.75 22.52
CA ARG A 319 3.55 -13.60 21.61
C ARG A 319 3.83 -13.96 20.13
N SER A 320 4.73 -14.92 19.92
CA SER A 320 5.11 -15.48 18.61
C SER A 320 3.99 -16.30 17.97
N ASP A 321 3.31 -17.14 18.75
CA ASP A 321 2.34 -18.12 18.24
C ASP A 321 1.10 -17.44 17.66
N ILE A 322 0.59 -16.44 18.37
CA ILE A 322 -0.55 -15.67 17.91
C ILE A 322 -0.23 -14.85 16.66
N THR A 323 1.02 -14.36 16.50
CA THR A 323 1.44 -13.65 15.28
C THR A 323 1.35 -14.58 14.07
N ILE A 324 1.86 -15.81 14.19
CA ILE A 324 1.79 -16.83 13.14
C ILE A 324 0.33 -17.20 12.84
N TYR A 325 -0.48 -17.39 13.87
CA TYR A 325 -1.90 -17.73 13.74
C TYR A 325 -2.67 -16.67 12.94
N LEU A 326 -2.43 -15.38 13.25
CA LEU A 326 -3.02 -14.26 12.52
C LEU A 326 -2.52 -14.19 11.06
N CYS A 327 -1.23 -14.49 10.80
CA CYS A 327 -0.71 -14.59 9.44
C CYS A 327 -1.38 -15.71 8.62
N LEU A 328 -1.62 -16.88 9.24
CA LEU A 328 -2.34 -17.99 8.62
C LEU A 328 -3.79 -17.62 8.28
N ILE A 329 -4.51 -17.01 9.22
CA ILE A 329 -5.87 -16.50 9.02
C ILE A 329 -5.91 -15.53 7.84
N LYS A 330 -4.99 -14.57 7.80
CA LYS A 330 -4.90 -13.59 6.70
C LYS A 330 -4.65 -14.28 5.36
N ALA A 331 -3.71 -15.21 5.29
CA ALA A 331 -3.40 -15.92 4.04
C ALA A 331 -4.61 -16.71 3.52
N LEU A 332 -5.33 -17.39 4.41
CA LEU A 332 -6.58 -18.10 4.06
C LEU A 332 -7.67 -17.13 3.57
N ALA A 333 -7.79 -15.95 4.19
CA ALA A 333 -8.73 -14.92 3.76
C ALA A 333 -8.36 -14.32 2.40
N ASP A 334 -7.07 -14.06 2.15
CA ASP A 334 -6.58 -13.49 0.88
C ASP A 334 -6.89 -14.39 -0.32
N ILE A 335 -6.88 -15.72 -0.14
CA ILE A 335 -7.16 -16.69 -1.20
C ILE A 335 -8.62 -17.20 -1.22
N GLY A 336 -9.47 -16.71 -0.32
CA GLY A 336 -10.89 -17.02 -0.31
C GLY A 336 -11.34 -18.28 0.46
N ILE A 337 -10.46 -18.91 1.27
CA ILE A 337 -10.85 -20.03 2.14
C ILE A 337 -11.46 -19.51 3.45
N PHE A 338 -12.67 -18.98 3.34
CA PHE A 338 -13.29 -18.23 4.43
C PHE A 338 -13.83 -19.10 5.56
N SER A 339 -14.32 -20.31 5.29
CA SER A 339 -14.89 -21.18 6.32
C SER A 339 -13.88 -21.53 7.41
N ILE A 340 -12.66 -21.88 7.01
CA ILE A 340 -11.56 -22.19 7.92
C ILE A 340 -11.05 -20.91 8.59
N SER A 341 -10.81 -19.85 7.81
CA SER A 341 -10.31 -18.57 8.34
C SER A 341 -11.26 -18.00 9.41
N GLN A 342 -12.57 -18.08 9.22
CA GLN A 342 -13.58 -17.64 10.19
C GLN A 342 -13.61 -18.51 11.44
N SER A 343 -13.57 -19.83 11.28
CA SER A 343 -13.51 -20.75 12.42
C SER A 343 -12.30 -20.45 13.31
N MET A 344 -11.15 -20.20 12.68
CA MET A 344 -9.92 -19.84 13.38
C MET A 344 -10.02 -18.49 14.10
N VAL A 345 -10.61 -17.48 13.46
CA VAL A 345 -10.86 -16.16 14.07
C VAL A 345 -11.74 -16.27 15.32
N GLN A 346 -12.80 -17.09 15.27
CA GLN A 346 -13.70 -17.30 16.40
C GLN A 346 -13.01 -17.93 17.61
N GLN A 347 -11.88 -18.59 17.40
CA GLN A 347 -11.10 -19.25 18.44
C GLN A 347 -10.08 -18.31 19.11
N ILE A 348 -9.89 -17.08 18.63
CA ILE A 348 -8.95 -16.11 19.22
C ILE A 348 -9.53 -15.59 20.55
N PRO A 349 -8.83 -15.74 21.69
CA PRO A 349 -9.23 -15.12 22.94
C PRO A 349 -9.25 -13.59 22.82
N SER A 350 -10.26 -12.92 23.41
CA SER A 350 -10.46 -11.47 23.30
C SER A 350 -9.26 -10.63 23.76
N TYR A 351 -8.48 -11.12 24.73
CA TYR A 351 -7.23 -10.47 25.17
C TYR A 351 -6.18 -10.35 24.06
N TYR A 352 -6.09 -11.29 23.13
CA TYR A 352 -5.16 -11.18 22.00
C TYR A 352 -5.65 -10.23 20.90
N LEU A 353 -6.93 -9.83 20.92
CA LEU A 353 -7.44 -8.88 19.94
C LEU A 353 -6.96 -7.44 20.21
N SER A 354 -6.56 -7.10 21.45
CA SER A 354 -6.00 -5.78 21.79
C SER A 354 -4.56 -5.59 21.31
N ASP A 355 -3.73 -6.62 21.45
CA ASP A 355 -2.27 -6.47 21.35
C ASP A 355 -1.73 -6.48 19.89
N TYR A 356 -2.56 -6.86 18.92
CA TYR A 356 -2.16 -7.09 17.52
C TYR A 356 -2.95 -6.27 16.51
N ARG A 357 -3.09 -4.97 16.77
CA ARG A 357 -3.81 -3.99 15.94
C ARG A 357 -3.52 -4.10 14.44
N ILE A 358 -2.24 -4.20 14.05
CA ILE A 358 -1.82 -4.22 12.63
C ILE A 358 -2.31 -5.50 11.95
N GLN A 359 -2.05 -6.66 12.55
CA GLN A 359 -2.44 -7.96 11.98
C GLN A 359 -3.97 -8.07 11.88
N ASN A 360 -4.68 -7.60 12.90
CA ASN A 360 -6.15 -7.56 12.92
C ASN A 360 -6.71 -6.68 11.81
N SER A 361 -6.18 -5.47 11.63
CA SER A 361 -6.54 -4.56 10.52
C SER A 361 -6.28 -5.21 9.15
N LEU A 362 -5.18 -5.94 8.99
CA LEU A 362 -4.86 -6.64 7.74
C LEU A 362 -5.83 -7.78 7.41
N ILE A 363 -6.25 -8.57 8.41
CA ILE A 363 -7.25 -9.63 8.24
C ILE A 363 -8.59 -9.02 7.84
N ILE A 364 -9.02 -7.98 8.54
CA ILE A 364 -10.28 -7.28 8.27
C ILE A 364 -10.26 -6.66 6.86
N ASN A 365 -9.18 -5.97 6.50
CA ASN A 365 -9.05 -5.40 5.17
C ASN A 365 -9.12 -6.51 4.11
N SER A 366 -8.51 -7.68 4.35
CA SER A 366 -8.62 -8.82 3.45
C SER A 366 -10.08 -9.29 3.29
N TYR A 367 -10.82 -9.44 4.39
CA TYR A 367 -12.25 -9.76 4.33
C TYR A 367 -13.05 -8.69 3.57
N GLY A 368 -12.82 -7.41 3.87
CA GLY A 368 -13.53 -6.29 3.24
C GLY A 368 -13.17 -6.08 1.77
N LEU A 369 -11.95 -6.41 1.33
CA LEU A 369 -11.54 -6.37 -0.07
C LEU A 369 -12.18 -7.51 -0.88
N ASN A 370 -12.39 -8.67 -0.26
CA ASN A 370 -12.97 -9.87 -0.87
C ASN A 370 -14.50 -9.97 -0.75
N GLY A 371 -15.16 -8.88 -0.34
CA GLY A 371 -16.62 -8.79 -0.32
C GLY A 371 -17.31 -9.36 0.92
N MET A 372 -16.55 -9.71 1.94
CA MET A 372 -17.06 -10.16 3.24
C MET A 372 -17.18 -8.99 4.23
N SER A 373 -17.77 -7.89 3.77
CA SER A 373 -17.85 -6.63 4.53
C SER A 373 -18.58 -6.82 5.86
N MET A 374 -19.63 -7.65 5.90
CA MET A 374 -20.38 -7.96 7.13
C MET A 374 -19.53 -8.73 8.15
N GLN A 375 -18.78 -9.73 7.68
CA GLN A 375 -17.93 -10.54 8.55
C GLN A 375 -16.73 -9.75 9.07
N ALA A 376 -16.19 -8.83 8.25
CA ALA A 376 -15.20 -7.85 8.68
C ALA A 376 -15.75 -6.96 9.81
N VAL A 377 -17.00 -6.49 9.71
CA VAL A 377 -17.67 -5.70 10.74
C VAL A 377 -17.90 -6.52 12.02
N GLU A 378 -18.36 -7.77 11.91
CA GLU A 378 -18.55 -8.66 13.07
C GLU A 378 -17.25 -8.91 13.82
N LEU A 379 -16.14 -9.08 13.09
CA LEU A 379 -14.82 -9.21 13.67
C LEU A 379 -14.40 -7.94 14.40
N PHE A 380 -14.60 -6.78 13.78
CA PHE A 380 -14.32 -5.49 14.42
C PHE A 380 -15.09 -5.27 15.71
N ARG A 381 -16.38 -5.62 15.77
CA ARG A 381 -17.21 -5.47 16.97
C ARG A 381 -16.71 -6.28 18.17
N LYS A 382 -15.92 -7.33 17.92
CA LYS A 382 -15.28 -8.15 18.96
C LYS A 382 -13.95 -7.58 19.46
N MET A 383 -13.38 -6.59 18.78
CA MET A 383 -12.10 -5.96 19.14
C MET A 383 -12.32 -4.78 20.11
N PRO A 384 -11.39 -4.54 21.05
CA PRO A 384 -11.45 -3.37 21.92
C PRO A 384 -11.26 -2.08 21.11
N LYS A 385 -12.18 -1.12 21.32
CA LYS A 385 -12.31 0.11 20.50
C LYS A 385 -11.06 0.98 20.49
N GLU A 386 -10.28 0.97 21.57
CA GLU A 386 -9.04 1.75 21.75
C GLU A 386 -7.92 1.38 20.75
N PHE A 387 -8.01 0.20 20.12
CA PHE A 387 -7.00 -0.32 19.20
C PHE A 387 -7.52 -0.42 17.76
N ILE A 388 -8.69 0.14 17.47
CA ILE A 388 -9.26 0.13 16.12
C ILE A 388 -8.68 1.30 15.33
N ASP A 389 -8.23 1.09 14.09
CA ASP A 389 -8.13 2.20 13.15
C ASP A 389 -9.55 2.51 12.67
N GLU A 390 -10.10 3.61 13.18
CA GLU A 390 -11.49 3.97 12.97
C GLU A 390 -11.77 4.30 11.50
N SER A 391 -10.74 4.67 10.72
CA SER A 391 -10.87 4.85 9.27
C SER A 391 -11.09 3.52 8.54
N THR A 392 -10.36 2.46 8.91
CA THR A 392 -10.59 1.10 8.40
C THR A 392 -11.95 0.57 8.84
N TYR A 393 -12.38 0.87 10.08
CA TYR A 393 -13.70 0.42 10.55
C TYR A 393 -14.85 1.10 9.81
N ILE A 394 -14.78 2.42 9.64
CA ILE A 394 -15.74 3.19 8.84
C ILE A 394 -15.76 2.68 7.40
N ASP A 395 -14.61 2.37 6.78
CA ASP A 395 -14.58 1.78 5.43
C ASP A 395 -15.31 0.43 5.38
N CYS A 396 -15.12 -0.44 6.39
CA CYS A 396 -15.84 -1.72 6.46
C CYS A 396 -17.36 -1.54 6.63
N LEU A 397 -17.79 -0.67 7.55
CA LEU A 397 -19.20 -0.35 7.75
C LEU A 397 -19.83 0.25 6.49
N SER A 398 -19.10 1.13 5.80
CA SER A 398 -19.53 1.77 4.55
C SER A 398 -19.72 0.75 3.42
N ARG A 399 -18.80 -0.21 3.29
CA ARG A 399 -18.90 -1.31 2.32
C ARG A 399 -19.98 -2.32 2.67
N ALA A 400 -20.30 -2.46 3.96
CA ALA A 400 -21.39 -3.28 4.45
C ALA A 400 -22.77 -2.56 4.41
N ALA A 401 -22.81 -1.33 3.90
CA ALA A 401 -24.00 -0.47 3.91
C ALA A 401 -24.61 -0.20 5.30
N ILE A 402 -23.82 -0.33 6.37
CA ILE A 402 -24.23 -0.02 7.76
C ILE A 402 -23.93 1.46 8.04
N PHE A 403 -24.68 2.34 7.38
CA PHE A 403 -24.40 3.78 7.41
C PHE A 403 -24.72 4.45 8.74
N ASP A 404 -25.68 3.94 9.51
CA ASP A 404 -26.08 4.54 10.78
C ASP A 404 -24.96 4.47 11.82
N GLU A 405 -24.35 3.29 11.97
CA GLU A 405 -23.21 3.09 12.86
C GLU A 405 -21.97 3.87 12.39
N ALA A 406 -21.72 3.90 11.08
CA ALA A 406 -20.61 4.67 10.51
C ALA A 406 -20.76 6.18 10.77
N GLN A 407 -21.98 6.72 10.65
CA GLN A 407 -22.27 8.12 10.95
C GLN A 407 -22.09 8.42 12.44
N GLN A 408 -22.59 7.56 13.34
CA GLN A 408 -22.41 7.73 14.78
C GLN A 408 -20.92 7.81 15.18
N LEU A 409 -20.07 7.01 14.54
CA LEU A 409 -18.63 7.07 14.75
C LEU A 409 -18.04 8.41 14.28
N ILE A 410 -18.40 8.88 13.07
CA ILE A 410 -17.93 10.20 12.62
C ILE A 410 -18.43 11.31 13.55
N ASP A 411 -19.68 11.24 14.01
CA ASP A 411 -20.24 12.22 14.94
C ASP A 411 -19.40 12.24 16.23
N GLN A 412 -19.08 11.08 16.81
CA GLN A 412 -18.19 10.99 17.97
C GLN A 412 -16.82 11.61 17.71
N PHE A 413 -16.25 11.37 16.53
CA PHE A 413 -14.98 11.98 16.10
C PHE A 413 -15.10 13.49 16.06
N GLU A 414 -16.08 14.05 15.35
CA GLU A 414 -16.27 15.50 15.23
C GLU A 414 -16.38 16.22 16.58
N HIS A 415 -16.83 15.53 17.63
CA HIS A 415 -16.91 16.07 18.98
C HIS A 415 -15.55 16.07 19.73
N HIS A 416 -14.66 15.11 19.47
CA HIS A 416 -13.44 14.90 20.28
C HIS A 416 -12.13 15.17 19.52
N HIS A 417 -12.13 14.97 18.20
CA HIS A 417 -10.95 15.02 17.33
C HIS A 417 -11.31 15.60 15.94
N MET A 418 -10.32 16.02 15.16
CA MET A 418 -10.58 16.33 13.74
C MET A 418 -10.75 15.02 12.98
N PRO A 419 -11.89 14.75 12.32
CA PRO A 419 -12.02 13.57 11.46
C PRO A 419 -11.01 13.63 10.32
N VAL A 420 -10.55 12.47 9.84
CA VAL A 420 -9.64 12.42 8.69
C VAL A 420 -10.41 12.34 7.38
N TRP A 421 -9.86 12.92 6.31
CA TRP A 421 -10.46 12.96 4.98
C TRP A 421 -10.89 11.57 4.45
N SER A 422 -10.09 10.53 4.73
CA SER A 422 -10.36 9.16 4.28
C SER A 422 -11.66 8.57 4.84
N MET A 423 -12.07 8.95 6.05
CA MET A 423 -13.31 8.47 6.68
C MET A 423 -14.54 8.90 5.89
N TYR A 424 -14.65 10.20 5.58
CA TYR A 424 -15.76 10.71 4.77
C TYR A 424 -15.75 10.18 3.35
N MET A 425 -14.56 10.03 2.73
CA MET A 425 -14.46 9.44 1.40
C MET A 425 -14.92 7.99 1.35
N ALA A 426 -14.63 7.19 2.38
CA ALA A 426 -15.09 5.82 2.47
C ALA A 426 -16.63 5.75 2.58
N LEU A 427 -17.21 6.59 3.45
CA LEU A 427 -18.66 6.74 3.62
C LEU A 427 -19.36 7.22 2.35
N LEU A 428 -18.80 8.23 1.68
CA LEU A 428 -19.32 8.76 0.41
C LEU A 428 -19.23 7.72 -0.71
N SER A 429 -18.16 6.92 -0.74
CA SER A 429 -18.02 5.81 -1.69
C SER A 429 -19.02 4.69 -1.43
N GLY A 430 -19.28 4.34 -0.17
CA GLY A 430 -20.32 3.36 0.21
C GLY A 430 -21.71 3.86 -0.14
N ALA A 431 -22.03 5.10 0.22
CA ALA A 431 -23.31 5.74 -0.10
C ALA A 431 -23.56 5.82 -1.61
N ARG A 432 -22.50 6.02 -2.42
CA ARG A 432 -22.59 5.97 -3.88
C ARG A 432 -22.98 4.59 -4.40
N ASN A 433 -22.38 3.53 -3.87
CA ASN A 433 -22.71 2.17 -4.29
C ASN A 433 -24.19 1.83 -4.02
N GLU A 434 -24.73 2.32 -2.90
CA GLU A 434 -26.14 2.19 -2.52
C GLU A 434 -27.05 3.27 -3.15
N LYS A 435 -26.52 4.12 -4.03
CA LYS A 435 -27.24 5.24 -4.68
C LYS A 435 -27.98 6.16 -3.68
N ASN A 436 -27.44 6.32 -2.47
CA ASN A 436 -28.04 7.12 -1.41
C ASN A 436 -27.64 8.59 -1.54
N ALA A 437 -28.45 9.36 -2.29
CA ALA A 437 -28.21 10.77 -2.56
C ALA A 437 -28.25 11.66 -1.31
N ASN A 438 -29.17 11.40 -0.39
CA ASN A 438 -29.34 12.21 0.83
C ASN A 438 -28.13 12.09 1.75
N LEU A 439 -27.67 10.86 1.99
CA LEU A 439 -26.48 10.61 2.78
C LEU A 439 -25.22 11.21 2.11
N SER A 440 -25.10 11.03 0.80
CA SER A 440 -23.97 11.58 0.03
C SER A 440 -23.87 13.10 0.14
N GLN A 441 -25.02 13.80 0.07
CA GLN A 441 -25.08 15.25 0.24
C GLN A 441 -24.69 15.68 1.66
N ASN A 442 -25.24 15.02 2.69
CA ASN A 442 -24.91 15.31 4.09
C ASN A 442 -23.40 15.16 4.37
N ILE A 443 -22.80 14.06 3.92
CA ILE A 443 -21.36 13.80 4.05
C ILE A 443 -20.57 14.92 3.37
N PHE A 444 -20.95 15.27 2.14
CA PHE A 444 -20.25 16.30 1.37
C PHE A 444 -20.31 17.69 2.02
N ASP A 445 -21.45 18.06 2.60
CA ASP A 445 -21.59 19.32 3.34
C ASP A 445 -20.74 19.35 4.62
N ARG A 446 -20.68 18.23 5.35
CA ARG A 446 -19.76 18.07 6.49
C ARG A 446 -18.30 18.20 6.06
N MET A 447 -17.92 17.58 4.93
CA MET A 447 -16.57 17.71 4.38
C MET A 447 -16.21 19.16 4.04
N LYS A 448 -17.14 19.91 3.39
CA LYS A 448 -16.94 21.34 3.11
C LYS A 448 -16.74 22.16 4.38
N LYS A 449 -17.49 21.85 5.45
CA LYS A 449 -17.39 22.52 6.75
C LYS A 449 -16.06 22.23 7.46
N HIS A 450 -15.63 20.97 7.49
CA HIS A 450 -14.43 20.55 8.24
C HIS A 450 -13.11 20.75 7.48
N PHE A 451 -13.14 20.77 6.14
CA PHE A 451 -11.96 20.94 5.29
C PHE A 451 -12.07 22.12 4.30
N PRO A 452 -12.34 23.35 4.77
CA PRO A 452 -12.54 24.50 3.88
C PRO A 452 -11.30 24.84 3.03
N GLU A 453 -10.11 24.46 3.51
CA GLU A 453 -8.83 24.74 2.83
C GLU A 453 -8.43 23.68 1.81
N LEU A 454 -9.04 22.48 1.83
CA LEU A 454 -8.72 21.38 0.92
C LEU A 454 -9.52 21.46 -0.40
N LYS A 455 -9.55 22.64 -1.03
CA LYS A 455 -10.28 22.89 -2.28
C LYS A 455 -9.91 21.90 -3.40
N SER A 456 -8.66 21.46 -3.47
CA SER A 456 -8.19 20.48 -4.45
C SER A 456 -8.65 19.05 -4.15
N SER A 457 -8.77 18.66 -2.88
CA SER A 457 -9.26 17.33 -2.46
C SER A 457 -10.78 17.22 -2.61
N LEU A 458 -11.51 18.32 -2.41
CA LEU A 458 -12.97 18.43 -2.64
C LEU A 458 -13.40 18.03 -4.05
N VAL A 459 -12.51 18.11 -5.05
CA VAL A 459 -12.78 17.64 -6.41
C VAL A 459 -13.24 16.17 -6.43
N SER A 460 -12.55 15.28 -5.71
CA SER A 460 -12.90 13.86 -5.70
C SER A 460 -14.26 13.61 -5.04
N ALA A 461 -14.56 14.33 -3.96
CA ALA A 461 -15.83 14.24 -3.25
C ALA A 461 -17.00 14.79 -4.10
N SER A 462 -16.79 15.94 -4.76
CA SER A 462 -17.78 16.56 -5.66
C SER A 462 -18.10 15.66 -6.86
N ILE A 463 -17.08 14.99 -7.42
CA ILE A 463 -17.29 14.03 -8.50
C ILE A 463 -18.12 12.83 -8.01
N LEU A 464 -17.81 12.28 -6.84
CA LEU A 464 -18.59 11.19 -6.28
C LEU A 464 -20.05 11.61 -6.06
N LEU A 465 -20.29 12.76 -5.44
CA LEU A 465 -21.65 13.29 -5.22
C LEU A 465 -22.39 13.52 -6.55
N SER A 466 -21.74 14.13 -7.54
CA SER A 466 -22.31 14.34 -8.88
C SER A 466 -22.67 13.02 -9.56
N ASN A 467 -21.85 11.98 -9.39
CA ASN A 467 -22.13 10.64 -9.90
C ASN A 467 -23.32 9.99 -9.17
N VAL A 468 -23.47 10.19 -7.86
CA VAL A 468 -24.65 9.72 -7.12
C VAL A 468 -25.90 10.35 -7.69
N TYR A 469 -25.93 11.68 -7.83
CA TYR A 469 -27.07 12.38 -8.41
C TYR A 469 -27.39 11.92 -9.84
N ALA A 470 -26.38 11.73 -10.68
CA ALA A 470 -26.58 11.20 -12.02
C ALA A 470 -27.17 9.76 -11.99
N SER A 471 -26.70 8.91 -11.08
CA SER A 471 -27.17 7.52 -10.94
C SER A 471 -28.59 7.39 -10.40
N THR A 472 -29.08 8.41 -9.69
CA THR A 472 -30.45 8.51 -9.18
C THR A 472 -31.38 9.31 -10.10
N GLY A 473 -30.89 9.77 -11.27
CA GLY A 473 -31.66 10.53 -12.25
C GLY A 473 -31.81 12.03 -11.96
N ASP A 474 -31.15 12.56 -10.93
CA ASP A 474 -31.13 13.99 -10.59
C ASP A 474 -30.04 14.72 -11.39
N HIS A 475 -30.26 14.80 -12.70
CA HIS A 475 -29.30 15.38 -13.64
C HIS A 475 -29.04 16.87 -13.38
N GLU A 476 -30.01 17.59 -12.82
CA GLU A 476 -29.89 19.01 -12.49
C GLU A 476 -28.86 19.24 -11.38
N LYS A 477 -29.01 18.55 -10.23
CA LYS A 477 -28.02 18.65 -9.14
C LYS A 477 -26.65 18.14 -9.57
N ALA A 478 -26.60 17.07 -10.37
CA ALA A 478 -25.35 16.58 -10.92
C ALA A 478 -24.64 17.64 -11.78
N SER A 479 -25.39 18.38 -12.59
CA SER A 479 -24.89 19.49 -13.42
C SER A 479 -24.42 20.68 -12.58
N ASN A 480 -25.20 21.07 -11.56
CA ASN A 480 -24.86 22.18 -10.66
C ASN A 480 -23.52 21.95 -9.94
N ILE A 481 -23.31 20.76 -9.38
CA ILE A 481 -22.03 20.39 -8.75
C ILE A 481 -20.86 20.46 -9.74
N ARG A 482 -21.08 20.10 -11.01
CA ARG A 482 -20.04 20.17 -12.07
C ARG A 482 -19.73 21.60 -12.46
N MET A 483 -20.73 22.46 -12.59
CA MET A 483 -20.52 23.89 -12.87
C MET A 483 -19.77 24.57 -11.72
N GLU A 484 -20.07 24.24 -10.46
CA GLU A 484 -19.29 24.74 -9.31
C GLU A 484 -17.82 24.30 -9.39
N LEU A 485 -17.57 23.04 -9.76
CA LEU A 485 -16.20 22.53 -9.96
C LEU A 485 -15.46 23.28 -11.06
N GLU A 486 -16.09 23.50 -12.22
CA GLU A 486 -15.49 24.24 -13.34
C GLU A 486 -15.15 25.68 -12.95
N LYS A 487 -16.08 26.38 -12.29
CA LYS A 487 -15.88 27.76 -11.80
C LYS A 487 -14.76 27.86 -10.77
N SER A 488 -14.53 26.82 -9.97
CA SER A 488 -13.45 26.79 -8.99
C SER A 488 -12.05 26.68 -9.61
N GLY A 489 -11.94 26.47 -10.93
CA GLY A 489 -10.67 26.24 -11.63
C GLY A 489 -9.99 24.92 -11.24
N ALA A 490 -10.66 24.07 -10.47
CA ALA A 490 -10.12 22.83 -9.96
C ALA A 490 -10.04 21.79 -11.08
N LYS A 491 -8.83 21.36 -11.43
CA LYS A 491 -8.60 20.40 -12.50
C LYS A 491 -8.87 18.98 -11.99
N LYS A 492 -9.85 18.30 -12.59
CA LYS A 492 -10.05 16.85 -12.42
C LYS A 492 -8.74 16.12 -12.70
N LYS A 493 -8.35 15.21 -11.81
CA LYS A 493 -7.24 14.28 -12.09
C LYS A 493 -7.68 13.41 -13.27
N VAL A 494 -7.04 13.61 -14.42
CA VAL A 494 -7.36 12.86 -15.65
C VAL A 494 -6.97 11.39 -15.43
N GLY A 495 -7.86 10.47 -15.81
CA GLY A 495 -7.55 9.04 -15.80
C GLY A 495 -6.37 8.78 -16.73
N LEU A 496 -5.30 8.23 -16.17
CA LEU A 496 -4.06 7.86 -16.85
C LEU A 496 -3.84 6.37 -16.61
N SER A 497 -3.72 5.64 -17.71
CA SER A 497 -3.31 4.25 -17.70
C SER A 497 -1.93 4.14 -18.32
N ILE A 498 -1.05 3.43 -17.63
CA ILE A 498 0.33 3.20 -18.02
C ILE A 498 0.48 1.71 -18.28
N THR A 499 1.06 1.35 -19.41
CA THR A 499 1.35 -0.04 -19.77
C THR A 499 2.71 -0.13 -20.44
N GLU A 500 3.28 -1.32 -20.49
CA GLU A 500 4.56 -1.58 -21.14
C GLU A 500 4.37 -2.56 -22.29
N ILE A 501 4.91 -2.20 -23.45
CA ILE A 501 4.87 -3.00 -24.66
C ILE A 501 6.29 -3.03 -25.24
N ASP A 502 6.88 -4.21 -25.39
CA ASP A 502 8.24 -4.42 -25.93
C ASP A 502 9.32 -3.55 -25.25
N GLY A 503 9.27 -3.43 -23.92
CA GLY A 503 10.22 -2.60 -23.16
C GLY A 503 9.94 -1.09 -23.20
N LYS A 504 8.90 -0.64 -23.92
CA LYS A 504 8.51 0.78 -24.03
C LYS A 504 7.28 1.05 -23.19
N ILE A 505 7.34 2.11 -22.38
CA ILE A 505 6.22 2.55 -21.55
C ILE A 505 5.31 3.43 -22.38
N LEU A 506 4.04 3.01 -22.50
CA LEU A 506 2.98 3.79 -23.13
C LEU A 506 2.07 4.37 -22.05
N GLN A 507 1.57 5.57 -22.34
CA GLN A 507 0.69 6.32 -21.45
C GLN A 507 -0.56 6.71 -22.24
N PHE A 508 -1.71 6.46 -21.64
CA PHE A 508 -3.00 6.76 -22.24
C PHE A 508 -3.81 7.59 -21.27
N ARG A 509 -4.22 8.78 -21.72
CA ARG A 509 -5.28 9.55 -21.07
C ARG A 509 -6.65 9.07 -21.59
N ALA A 510 -7.72 9.42 -20.89
CA ALA A 510 -9.05 9.23 -21.45
C ALA A 510 -9.19 10.07 -22.73
N HIS A 511 -9.62 9.44 -23.82
CA HIS A 511 -9.76 10.01 -25.16
C HIS A 511 -8.43 10.53 -25.76
N ASP A 512 -7.33 9.85 -25.45
CA ASP A 512 -5.99 10.26 -25.87
C ASP A 512 -5.72 9.97 -27.35
N GLN A 513 -5.44 11.02 -28.11
CA GLN A 513 -5.05 10.92 -29.52
C GLN A 513 -3.58 11.30 -29.76
N SER A 514 -2.80 11.58 -28.70
CA SER A 514 -1.43 12.06 -28.79
C SER A 514 -0.41 10.99 -29.22
N HIS A 515 -0.79 9.71 -29.13
CA HIS A 515 0.07 8.60 -29.55
C HIS A 515 0.24 8.58 -31.08
N HIS A 516 1.46 8.39 -31.57
CA HIS A 516 1.76 8.33 -33.01
C HIS A 516 1.00 7.24 -33.79
N ARG A 517 0.53 6.20 -33.09
CA ARG A 517 -0.37 5.14 -33.61
C ARG A 517 -1.78 5.21 -33.04
N SER A 518 -2.26 6.39 -32.65
CA SER A 518 -3.60 6.55 -32.07
C SER A 518 -4.68 5.96 -32.98
N THR A 519 -4.60 6.21 -34.29
CA THR A 519 -5.54 5.64 -35.27
C THR A 519 -5.63 4.12 -35.20
N ASP A 520 -4.50 3.41 -35.20
CA ASP A 520 -4.48 1.94 -35.11
C ASP A 520 -5.08 1.45 -33.78
N ILE A 521 -4.79 2.16 -32.68
CA ILE A 521 -5.31 1.84 -31.34
C ILE A 521 -6.83 1.96 -31.30
N TYR A 522 -7.38 3.03 -31.88
CA TYR A 522 -8.83 3.23 -31.93
C TYR A 522 -9.51 2.20 -32.82
N ILE A 523 -8.91 1.83 -33.96
CA ILE A 523 -9.42 0.75 -34.82
C ILE A 523 -9.51 -0.57 -34.04
N GLU A 524 -8.47 -0.95 -33.29
CA GLU A 524 -8.51 -2.18 -32.49
C GLU A 524 -9.46 -2.06 -31.29
N ALA A 525 -9.57 -0.88 -30.67
CA ALA A 525 -10.53 -0.64 -29.59
C ALA A 525 -11.98 -0.77 -30.07
N ASP A 526 -12.30 -0.26 -31.27
CA ASP A 526 -13.61 -0.39 -31.90
C ASP A 526 -13.91 -1.85 -32.28
N ARG A 527 -12.91 -2.57 -32.79
CA ARG A 527 -13.03 -4.02 -33.05
C ARG A 527 -13.34 -4.80 -31.78
N ILE A 528 -12.60 -4.55 -30.69
CA ILE A 528 -12.87 -5.14 -29.38
C ILE A 528 -14.29 -4.78 -28.91
N SER A 529 -14.71 -3.53 -29.12
CA SER A 529 -16.08 -3.09 -28.79
C SER A 529 -17.16 -3.91 -29.50
N GLN A 530 -16.98 -4.19 -30.79
CA GLN A 530 -17.90 -5.05 -31.55
C GLN A 530 -17.94 -6.49 -30.99
N GLU A 531 -16.77 -7.08 -30.71
CA GLU A 531 -16.68 -8.41 -30.08
C GLU A 531 -17.39 -8.46 -28.71
N LEU A 532 -17.32 -7.39 -27.93
CA LEU A 532 -18.02 -7.28 -26.64
C LEU A 532 -19.54 -7.27 -26.81
N ILE A 533 -20.06 -6.56 -27.83
CA ILE A 533 -21.50 -6.49 -28.14
C ILE A 533 -22.01 -7.86 -28.58
N GLU A 534 -21.27 -8.56 -29.45
CA GLU A 534 -21.58 -9.93 -29.87
C GLU A 534 -21.60 -10.91 -28.70
N TYR A 535 -20.71 -10.72 -27.72
CA TYR A 535 -20.69 -11.47 -26.47
C TYR A 535 -21.85 -11.11 -25.51
N GLY A 536 -22.65 -10.09 -25.82
CA GLY A 536 -23.82 -9.66 -25.05
C GLY A 536 -23.52 -8.64 -23.95
N HIS A 537 -22.36 -7.95 -24.00
CA HIS A 537 -22.05 -6.87 -23.07
C HIS A 537 -23.00 -5.67 -23.27
N LYS A 538 -23.57 -5.16 -22.18
CA LYS A 538 -24.36 -3.93 -22.15
C LYS A 538 -23.59 -2.83 -21.46
N TYR A 539 -23.30 -1.78 -22.20
CA TYR A 539 -22.60 -0.60 -21.71
C TYR A 539 -23.41 0.15 -20.65
N ASP A 540 -22.75 0.52 -19.56
CA ASP A 540 -23.39 1.11 -18.39
C ASP A 540 -23.24 2.64 -18.38
N SER A 541 -24.31 3.34 -18.78
CA SER A 541 -24.34 4.80 -18.88
C SER A 541 -24.12 5.53 -17.56
N SER A 542 -24.26 4.85 -16.41
CA SER A 542 -24.00 5.46 -15.09
C SER A 542 -22.53 5.84 -14.89
N TRP A 543 -21.62 5.29 -15.70
CA TRP A 543 -20.19 5.64 -15.67
C TRP A 543 -19.82 6.85 -16.54
N ILE A 544 -20.78 7.41 -17.28
CA ILE A 544 -20.58 8.61 -18.06
C ILE A 544 -20.88 9.83 -17.19
N THR A 545 -19.83 10.52 -16.79
CA THR A 545 -19.93 11.65 -15.85
C THR A 545 -20.27 12.97 -16.54
N ARG A 546 -20.89 12.96 -17.73
CA ARG A 546 -21.37 14.17 -18.44
C ARG A 546 -22.49 13.81 -19.41
N PRO A 547 -23.34 14.77 -19.80
CA PRO A 547 -24.23 14.57 -20.92
C PRO A 547 -23.43 14.20 -22.19
N LEU A 548 -23.99 13.30 -22.99
CA LEU A 548 -23.44 12.97 -24.31
C LEU A 548 -23.58 14.17 -25.24
N GLN A 549 -22.56 14.40 -26.05
CA GLN A 549 -22.68 15.32 -27.19
C GLN A 549 -23.59 14.69 -28.26
N PRO A 550 -24.18 15.47 -29.17
CA PRO A 550 -25.11 14.96 -30.20
C PRO A 550 -24.52 13.86 -31.09
N ASP A 551 -23.20 13.82 -31.25
CA ASP A 551 -22.43 12.87 -32.06
C ASP A 551 -21.85 11.69 -31.27
N GLU A 552 -22.01 11.67 -29.94
CA GLU A 552 -21.44 10.65 -29.08
C GLU A 552 -22.45 9.57 -28.69
N THR A 553 -22.03 8.31 -28.81
CA THR A 553 -22.73 7.17 -28.21
C THR A 553 -22.11 6.82 -26.86
N ILE A 554 -22.89 6.14 -25.99
CA ILE A 554 -22.39 5.59 -24.71
C ILE A 554 -21.11 4.77 -24.94
N GLU A 555 -21.13 3.94 -25.99
CA GLU A 555 -20.06 3.05 -26.38
C GLU A 555 -18.80 3.82 -26.78
N SER A 556 -18.95 4.85 -27.64
CA SER A 556 -17.81 5.66 -28.11
C SER A 556 -17.07 6.35 -26.95
N VAL A 557 -17.82 6.85 -25.95
CA VAL A 557 -17.23 7.53 -24.79
C VAL A 557 -16.55 6.54 -23.84
N LEU A 558 -17.18 5.39 -23.57
CA LEU A 558 -16.60 4.39 -22.69
C LEU A 558 -15.40 3.68 -23.33
N CYS A 559 -15.39 3.48 -24.65
CA CYS A 559 -14.24 2.98 -25.41
C CYS A 559 -13.02 3.90 -25.30
N GLY A 560 -13.24 5.21 -25.18
CA GLY A 560 -12.20 6.21 -24.95
C GLY A 560 -11.56 6.15 -23.55
N HIS A 561 -11.97 5.26 -22.66
CA HIS A 561 -11.33 5.14 -21.35
C HIS A 561 -9.87 4.69 -21.46
N SER A 562 -9.00 5.29 -20.64
CA SER A 562 -7.56 5.07 -20.69
C SER A 562 -7.14 3.60 -20.60
N GLU A 563 -7.86 2.78 -19.83
CA GLU A 563 -7.61 1.36 -19.65
C GLU A 563 -7.88 0.60 -20.94
N ARG A 564 -8.97 0.95 -21.64
CA ARG A 564 -9.35 0.28 -22.88
C ARG A 564 -8.38 0.61 -24.00
N LEU A 565 -7.93 1.86 -24.09
CA LEU A 565 -6.87 2.25 -25.02
C LEU A 565 -5.56 1.53 -24.71
N ALA A 566 -5.21 1.40 -23.42
CA ALA A 566 -4.03 0.64 -22.99
C ALA A 566 -4.14 -0.84 -23.35
N ILE A 567 -5.29 -1.49 -23.15
CA ILE A 567 -5.52 -2.89 -23.54
C ILE A 567 -5.48 -3.04 -25.06
N ALA A 568 -6.16 -2.17 -25.81
CA ALA A 568 -6.18 -2.22 -27.28
C ALA A 568 -4.78 -2.11 -27.88
N ALA A 569 -3.92 -1.25 -27.31
CA ALA A 569 -2.54 -1.09 -27.76
C ALA A 569 -1.72 -2.40 -27.72
N HIS A 570 -2.07 -3.35 -26.85
CA HIS A 570 -1.41 -4.66 -26.77
C HIS A 570 -1.79 -5.62 -27.90
N PHE A 571 -2.91 -5.39 -28.60
CA PHE A 571 -3.43 -6.29 -29.63
C PHE A 571 -3.19 -5.81 -31.06
N ILE A 572 -2.70 -4.59 -31.23
CA ILE A 572 -2.31 -4.06 -32.55
C ILE A 572 -1.23 -4.95 -33.16
N ASP A 573 -1.21 -5.02 -34.50
CA ASP A 573 -0.32 -5.89 -35.29
C ASP A 573 -0.56 -7.39 -35.04
N ASN A 574 -1.79 -7.79 -34.67
CA ASN A 574 -2.19 -9.17 -34.39
C ASN A 574 -1.36 -9.85 -33.28
N ARG A 575 -0.87 -9.07 -32.32
CA ARG A 575 -0.13 -9.57 -31.15
C ARG A 575 -1.05 -10.41 -30.27
N LYS A 576 -0.45 -11.41 -29.61
CA LYS A 576 -1.12 -12.34 -28.67
C LYS A 576 -0.38 -12.37 -27.34
N PRO A 577 -0.47 -11.28 -26.54
CA PRO A 577 0.19 -11.22 -25.24
C PRO A 577 -0.35 -12.33 -24.33
N LYS A 578 0.54 -12.97 -23.56
CA LYS A 578 0.11 -13.91 -22.50
C LYS A 578 -0.38 -13.16 -21.27
N ILE A 579 0.29 -12.06 -20.91
CA ILE A 579 -0.02 -11.23 -19.74
C ILE A 579 0.05 -9.76 -20.14
N ILE A 580 -0.96 -8.98 -19.77
CA ILE A 580 -1.01 -7.52 -19.94
C ILE A 580 -0.95 -6.88 -18.54
N GLN A 581 -0.03 -5.94 -18.33
CA GLN A 581 0.07 -5.20 -17.07
C GLN A 581 -0.28 -3.73 -17.27
N ILE A 582 -1.23 -3.22 -16.48
CA ILE A 582 -1.69 -1.84 -16.54
C ILE A 582 -1.66 -1.24 -15.13
N THR A 583 -1.10 -0.04 -15.02
CA THR A 583 -1.21 0.78 -13.81
C THR A 583 -2.07 2.00 -14.10
N LYS A 584 -3.12 2.18 -13.31
CA LYS A 584 -4.08 3.28 -13.39
C LYS A 584 -3.95 4.17 -12.17
N ASN A 585 -3.91 5.48 -12.41
CA ASN A 585 -3.79 6.49 -11.34
C ASN A 585 -5.09 6.78 -10.56
N LEU A 586 -6.20 6.16 -10.97
CA LEU A 586 -7.55 6.25 -10.41
C LEU A 586 -8.11 4.82 -10.25
N ARG A 587 -9.18 4.63 -9.46
CA ARG A 587 -9.91 3.35 -9.40
C ARG A 587 -10.47 2.98 -10.79
N ILE A 588 -10.42 1.71 -11.18
CA ILE A 588 -11.04 1.25 -12.44
C ILE A 588 -12.56 1.44 -12.34
N CYS A 589 -13.20 1.90 -13.42
CA CYS A 589 -14.67 2.02 -13.41
C CYS A 589 -15.31 0.64 -13.57
N GLY A 590 -16.55 0.48 -13.10
CA GLY A 590 -17.22 -0.82 -13.10
C GLY A 590 -17.52 -1.38 -14.48
N ASP A 591 -17.67 -0.51 -15.46
CA ASP A 591 -17.80 -0.91 -16.86
C ASP A 591 -16.46 -1.43 -17.41
N CYS A 592 -15.35 -0.68 -17.24
CA CYS A 592 -14.01 -1.14 -17.62
C CYS A 592 -13.61 -2.44 -16.91
N HIS A 593 -13.98 -2.61 -15.64
CA HIS A 593 -13.75 -3.86 -14.91
C HIS A 593 -14.46 -5.05 -15.58
N ARG A 594 -15.75 -4.91 -15.89
CA ARG A 594 -16.54 -5.94 -16.60
C ARG A 594 -15.98 -6.25 -17.98
N VAL A 595 -15.63 -5.21 -18.76
CA VAL A 595 -15.03 -5.39 -20.08
C VAL A 595 -13.68 -6.08 -20.02
N THR A 596 -12.84 -5.74 -19.04
CA THR A 596 -11.52 -6.37 -18.90
C THR A 596 -11.64 -7.88 -18.63
N LYS A 597 -12.63 -8.31 -17.82
CA LYS A 597 -12.95 -9.74 -17.64
C LYS A 597 -13.28 -10.43 -18.97
N ILE A 598 -14.15 -9.81 -19.76
CA ILE A 598 -14.59 -10.37 -21.04
C ILE A 598 -13.41 -10.44 -22.02
N ILE A 599 -12.57 -9.40 -22.10
CA ILE A 599 -11.39 -9.40 -22.96
C ILE A 599 -10.41 -10.51 -22.54
N ALA A 600 -10.14 -10.67 -21.23
CA ALA A 600 -9.27 -11.72 -20.73
C ALA A 600 -9.74 -13.12 -21.18
N ALA A 601 -11.05 -13.36 -21.14
CA ALA A 601 -11.67 -14.59 -21.61
C ALA A 601 -11.65 -14.74 -23.14
N LEU A 602 -12.08 -13.73 -23.90
CA LEU A 602 -12.16 -13.79 -25.36
C LEU A 602 -10.78 -13.93 -26.01
N ARG A 603 -9.78 -13.21 -25.48
CA ARG A 603 -8.42 -13.17 -26.04
C ARG A 603 -7.47 -14.18 -25.39
N GLN A 604 -7.94 -14.96 -24.41
CA GLN A 604 -7.16 -15.99 -23.72
C GLN A 604 -5.82 -15.45 -23.18
N CYS A 605 -5.89 -14.29 -22.52
CA CYS A 605 -4.74 -13.61 -21.91
C CYS A 605 -5.08 -13.17 -20.49
N GLU A 606 -4.09 -13.16 -19.60
CA GLU A 606 -4.27 -12.60 -18.27
C GLU A 606 -4.05 -11.09 -18.30
N ILE A 607 -4.90 -10.36 -17.58
CA ILE A 607 -4.76 -8.90 -17.49
C ILE A 607 -4.63 -8.55 -16.01
N VAL A 608 -3.57 -7.83 -15.65
CA VAL A 608 -3.33 -7.35 -14.29
C VAL A 608 -3.46 -5.82 -14.31
N VAL A 609 -4.48 -5.30 -13.63
CA VAL A 609 -4.72 -3.87 -13.50
C VAL A 609 -4.51 -3.44 -12.05
N ARG A 610 -3.46 -2.66 -11.80
CA ARG A 610 -3.32 -1.92 -10.54
C ARG A 610 -4.08 -0.61 -10.66
N ASP A 611 -5.10 -0.40 -9.86
CA ASP A 611 -5.79 0.87 -9.76
C ASP A 611 -5.38 1.63 -8.49
N ALA A 612 -6.01 2.78 -8.21
CA ALA A 612 -5.67 3.58 -7.03
C ALA A 612 -5.92 2.89 -5.68
N ASN A 613 -6.72 1.82 -5.65
CA ASN A 613 -7.20 1.19 -4.42
C ASN A 613 -6.70 -0.26 -4.27
N ARG A 614 -6.51 -1.00 -5.37
CA ARG A 614 -6.16 -2.43 -5.36
C ARG A 614 -5.59 -2.92 -6.68
N ILE A 615 -5.28 -4.21 -6.71
CA ILE A 615 -4.86 -4.96 -7.90
C ILE A 615 -6.00 -5.87 -8.30
N HIS A 616 -6.35 -5.85 -9.58
CA HIS A 616 -7.29 -6.75 -10.20
C HIS A 616 -6.51 -7.70 -11.11
N HIS A 617 -6.61 -9.00 -10.85
CA HIS A 617 -6.09 -10.03 -11.75
C HIS A 617 -7.27 -10.64 -12.47
N PHE A 618 -7.38 -10.35 -13.76
CA PHE A 618 -8.37 -10.88 -14.66
C PHE A 618 -7.83 -12.14 -15.32
N TYR A 619 -8.41 -13.28 -14.97
CA TYR A 619 -7.99 -14.59 -15.44
C TYR A 619 -8.65 -14.94 -16.79
N THR A 620 -8.06 -15.90 -17.50
CA THR A 620 -8.54 -16.37 -18.81
C THR A 620 -9.91 -17.07 -18.77
N ASN A 621 -10.42 -17.40 -17.58
CA ASN A 621 -11.77 -17.91 -17.36
C ASN A 621 -12.83 -16.79 -17.17
N GLY A 622 -12.44 -15.53 -17.32
CA GLY A 622 -13.34 -14.37 -17.18
C GLY A 622 -13.66 -13.98 -15.75
N GLN A 623 -12.95 -14.54 -14.76
CA GLN A 623 -13.05 -14.14 -13.36
C GLN A 623 -12.01 -13.06 -13.02
N CYS A 624 -12.30 -12.27 -12.00
CA CYS A 624 -11.35 -11.33 -11.42
C CYS A 624 -11.04 -11.75 -9.99
N SER A 625 -9.80 -11.55 -9.55
CA SER A 625 -9.37 -11.77 -8.16
C SER A 625 -10.16 -10.99 -7.11
N CYS A 626 -10.94 -9.98 -7.50
CA CYS A 626 -11.79 -9.23 -6.59
C CYS A 626 -13.21 -9.82 -6.40
N ASN A 627 -13.58 -10.90 -7.10
CA ASN A 627 -14.93 -11.49 -7.07
C ASN A 627 -16.04 -10.47 -7.36
N ASP A 628 -15.81 -9.55 -8.30
CA ASP A 628 -16.70 -8.44 -8.66
C ASP A 628 -16.97 -7.42 -7.54
N TYR A 629 -16.19 -7.48 -6.45
CA TYR A 629 -16.15 -6.46 -5.42
C TYR A 629 -15.14 -5.36 -5.80
N PHE A 630 -15.57 -4.44 -6.68
CA PHE A 630 -14.82 -3.26 -7.15
C PHE A 630 -15.52 -1.93 -6.83
#